data_AF-A0A848C0S5-F1
#
_entry.id   AF-A0A848C0S5-F1
#
_cell.length_a   1.000
_cell.length_b   1.000
_cell.length_c   1.000
_cell.angle_alpha   90.00
_cell.angle_beta   90.00
_cell.angle_gamma   90.00
#
_symmetry.space_group_name_H-M   'P 1'
#
loop_
_entity.id
_entity.type
_entity.pdbx_description
1 polymer ?
#
loop_
_entity_poly.entity_id
_entity_poly.type
_entity_poly.pdbx_seq_one_letter_code
_entity_poly.pdbx_strand_id
1 'polypeptide(L)' 'MKILIKNKKWNIFLGNTTTLECDVIQREGLFYIQFEYDKKLFKIKSKNIDNTLRYLEDMFVGIELRKELNSRIAV' A
#
# COMPACT_ATOMS: atom_id res chain seq x y z
N MET A 1 6.73 5.52 -6.39
CA MET A 1 6.67 4.16 -5.83
C MET A 1 7.96 3.39 -6.04
N LYS A 2 8.39 2.61 -5.05
CA LYS A 2 9.41 1.56 -5.19
C LYS A 2 8.85 0.24 -4.67
N ILE A 3 9.24 -0.88 -5.28
CA ILE A 3 8.80 -2.22 -4.87
C ILE A 3 10.04 -3.08 -4.67
N LEU A 4 10.10 -3.78 -3.54
CA LEU A 4 11.13 -4.78 -3.25
C LEU A 4 10.47 -6.12 -2.95
N ILE A 5 10.79 -7.13 -3.76
CA ILE A 5 10.29 -8.49 -3.55
C ILE A 5 11.35 -9.28 -2.78
N LYS A 6 11.02 -9.73 -1.57
CA LYS A 6 11.91 -10.54 -0.71
C LYS A 6 11.10 -11.62 -0.02
N ASN A 7 11.59 -12.86 -0.02
CA ASN A 7 10.91 -14.01 0.61
C ASN A 7 9.44 -14.19 0.15
N LYS A 8 9.16 -13.93 -1.12
CA LYS A 8 7.80 -13.95 -1.72
C LYS A 8 6.84 -12.87 -1.19
N LYS A 9 7.31 -11.96 -0.33
CA LYS A 9 6.60 -10.78 0.12
C LYS A 9 6.97 -9.58 -0.74
N TRP A 10 5.99 -8.73 -1.01
CA TRP A 10 6.18 -7.47 -1.72
C TRP A 10 6.23 -6.35 -0.70
N ASN A 11 7.39 -5.72 -0.55
CA ASN A 11 7.54 -4.51 0.23
C ASN A 11 7.33 -3.32 -0.70
N ILE A 12 6.18 -2.67 -0.56
CA ILE A 12 5.79 -1.55 -1.39
C ILE A 12 6.02 -0.27 -0.60
N PHE A 13 6.92 0.57 -1.10
CA PHE A 13 7.26 1.86 -0.51
C PHE A 13 6.35 2.92 -1.14
N LEU A 14 5.43 3.44 -0.34
CA LEU A 14 4.44 4.44 -0.70
C LEU A 14 4.87 5.78 -0.09
N GLY A 15 5.41 6.68 -0.91
CA GLY A 15 6.03 7.91 -0.42
C GLY A 15 7.33 7.66 0.37
N ASN A 16 7.59 8.51 1.37
CA ASN A 16 8.83 8.48 2.15
C ASN A 16 8.70 7.74 3.49
N THR A 17 7.48 7.57 4.01
CA THR A 17 7.29 7.09 5.39
C THR A 17 6.52 5.77 5.51
N THR A 18 5.74 5.40 4.49
CA THR A 18 4.92 4.19 4.54
C THR A 18 5.52 3.05 3.72
N THR A 19 5.69 1.89 4.35
CA THR A 19 6.00 0.63 3.68
C THR A 19 4.91 -0.37 3.99
N LEU A 20 4.31 -0.97 2.95
CA LEU A 20 3.39 -2.08 3.08
C LEU A 20 4.10 -3.38 2.77
N GLU A 21 4.02 -4.35 3.69
CA GLU A 21 4.38 -5.73 3.39
C GLU A 21 3.13 -6.47 2.89
N CYS A 22 3.15 -6.87 1.62
CA CYS A 22 2.03 -7.49 0.95
C CYS A 22 2.32 -8.94 0.57
N ASP A 23 1.34 -9.81 0.78
CA ASP A 23 1.21 -11.08 0.09
C ASP A 23 0.49 -10.83 -1.25
N VAL A 24 1.16 -11.14 -2.36
CA VAL A 24 0.57 -11.00 -3.70
C VAL A 24 0.52 -12.36 -4.37
N ILE A 25 -0.68 -12.81 -4.72
CA ILE A 25 -0.92 -14.08 -5.40
C ILE A 25 -1.66 -13.79 -6.70
N GLN A 26 -1.17 -14.32 -7.82
CA GLN A 26 -1.87 -14.26 -9.10
C GLN A 26 -2.55 -15.60 -9.40
N ARG A 27 -3.85 -15.59 -9.68
CA ARG A 27 -4.64 -16.76 -10.12
C ARG A 27 -5.69 -16.32 -11.12
N GLU A 28 -5.81 -17.06 -12.23
CA GLU A 28 -6.85 -16.84 -13.25
C GLU A 28 -6.89 -15.38 -13.79
N GLY A 29 -5.71 -14.77 -13.98
CA GLY A 29 -5.60 -13.38 -14.44
C GLY A 29 -5.99 -12.33 -13.39
N LEU A 30 -6.21 -12.74 -12.14
CA LEU A 30 -6.53 -11.86 -11.01
C LEU A 30 -5.38 -11.84 -10.01
N PHE A 31 -5.08 -10.65 -9.51
CA PHE A 31 -4.18 -10.40 -8.41
C PHE A 31 -4.97 -10.34 -7.11
N TYR A 32 -4.54 -11.12 -6.13
CA TYR A 32 -5.02 -11.12 -4.76
C TYR A 32 -3.91 -10.57 -3.89
N ILE A 33 -4.15 -9.38 -3.33
CA ILE A 33 -3.20 -8.64 -2.53
C ILE A 33 -3.72 -8.64 -1.09
N GLN A 34 -2.90 -9.03 -0.14
CA GLN A 34 -3.24 -9.00 1.27
C GLN A 34 -2.13 -8.30 2.05
N PHE A 35 -2.50 -7.41 2.97
CA PHE A 35 -1.57 -6.75 3.87
C PHE A 35 -2.26 -6.30 5.14
N GLU A 36 -1.48 -6.11 6.20
CA GLU A 36 -1.97 -5.50 7.44
C GLU A 36 -1.61 -4.01 7.46
N TYR A 37 -2.56 -3.18 7.87
CA TYR A 37 -2.33 -1.76 8.14
C TYR A 37 -3.19 -1.33 9.32
N ASP A 38 -2.60 -0.62 10.28
CA ASP A 38 -3.28 -0.16 11.50
C ASP A 38 -4.04 -1.29 12.24
N LYS A 39 -3.38 -2.44 12.42
CA LYS A 39 -3.92 -3.66 13.06
C LYS A 39 -5.14 -4.27 12.35
N LYS A 40 -5.41 -3.87 11.11
CA LYS A 40 -6.49 -4.41 10.28
C LYS A 40 -5.93 -5.10 9.05
N LEU A 41 -6.49 -6.27 8.75
CA LEU A 41 -6.15 -7.03 7.56
C LEU A 41 -6.97 -6.54 6.36
N PHE A 42 -6.29 -6.11 5.31
CA PHE A 42 -6.88 -5.70 4.05
C PHE A 42 -6.67 -6.77 2.99
N LYS A 43 -7.71 -7.00 2.18
CA LYS A 43 -7.68 -7.94 1.05
C LYS A 43 -8.23 -7.24 -0.19
N ILE A 44 -7.43 -7.19 -1.25
CA ILE A 44 -7.77 -6.53 -2.50
C ILE A 44 -7.73 -7.58 -3.62
N LYS A 45 -8.79 -7.60 -4.43
CA LYS A 45 -8.86 -8.38 -5.66
C LYS A 45 -8.78 -7.41 -6.84
N SER A 46 -7.84 -7.62 -7.74
CA SER A 46 -7.61 -6.73 -8.88
C SER A 46 -7.34 -7.49 -10.16
N LYS A 47 -7.79 -6.95 -11.30
CA LYS A 47 -7.39 -7.41 -12.64
C LYS A 47 -6.11 -6.71 -13.14
N ASN A 48 -5.77 -5.56 -12.56
CA ASN A 48 -4.62 -4.75 -12.99
C ASN A 48 -3.86 -4.29 -11.74
N ILE A 49 -2.73 -4.93 -11.50
CA ILE A 49 -1.90 -4.66 -10.32
C ILE A 49 -1.35 -3.24 -10.34
N ASP A 50 -0.95 -2.70 -11.49
CA ASP A 50 -0.35 -1.37 -11.60
C ASP A 50 -1.34 -0.27 -11.19
N ASN A 51 -2.58 -0.34 -11.67
CA ASN A 51 -3.63 0.62 -11.29
C ASN A 51 -3.96 0.52 -9.80
N THR A 52 -3.99 -0.69 -9.25
CA THR A 52 -4.25 -0.90 -7.82
C THR A 52 -3.13 -0.33 -6.96
N LEU A 53 -1.87 -0.56 -7.35
CA LEU A 53 -0.72 -0.04 -6.64
C LEU A 53 -0.65 1.48 -6.71
N ARG A 54 -0.98 2.09 -7.86
CA ARG A 54 -1.09 3.55 -7.99
C ARG A 54 -2.17 4.13 -7.07
N TYR A 55 -3.35 3.51 -7.05
CA TYR A 55 -4.43 3.94 -6.16
C TYR A 55 -4.03 3.87 -4.67
N LEU A 56 -3.31 2.81 -4.28
CA LEU A 56 -2.77 2.70 -2.93
C LEU A 56 -1.75 3.81 -2.65
N GLU A 57 -0.83 4.09 -3.56
CA GLU A 57 0.13 5.20 -3.41
C GLU A 57 -0.58 6.53 -3.19
N ASP A 58 -1.54 6.88 -4.06
CA ASP A 58 -2.30 8.14 -3.95
C ASP A 58 -3.05 8.24 -2.60
N MET A 59 -3.68 7.13 -2.18
CA MET A 59 -4.41 7.07 -0.90
C MET A 59 -3.48 7.29 0.29
N PHE A 60 -2.32 6.64 0.31
CA PHE A 60 -1.37 6.73 1.41
C PHE A 60 -0.66 8.07 1.46
N VAL A 61 -0.26 8.64 0.32
CA VAL A 61 0.25 10.02 0.24
C VAL A 61 -0.78 11.01 0.79
N GLY A 62 -2.05 10.84 0.44
CA GLY A 62 -3.14 11.67 0.98
C GLY A 62 -3.37 11.51 2.49
N ILE A 63 -3.05 10.35 3.07
CA ILE A 63 -3.09 10.13 4.52
C ILE A 63 -1.90 10.80 5.20
N GLU A 64 -0.70 10.69 4.62
CA GLU A 64 0.52 11.33 5.13
C GLU A 64 0.37 12.86 5.16
N LEU A 65 -0.06 13.48 4.06
CA LEU A 65 -0.30 14.92 3.98
C LEU A 65 -1.29 15.42 5.05
N ARG A 66 -2.34 14.65 5.32
CA ARG A 66 -3.32 14.96 6.38
C ARG A 66 -2.72 14.86 7.78
N LYS A 67 -1.87 13.85 8.04
CA LYS A 67 -1.16 13.72 9.33
C LYS A 67 -0.21 14.88 9.56
N GLU A 68 0.54 15.29 8.54
CA GLU A 68 1.46 16.43 8.62
C GLU A 68 0.74 17.77 8.85
N LEU A 69 -0.41 17.98 8.21
CA LEU A 69 -1.20 19.19 8.45
C LEU A 69 -1.72 19.22 9.89
N ASN A 70 -2.26 18.11 10.38
CA ASN A 70 -2.79 18.01 11.74
C ASN A 70 -1.71 18.21 12.81
N SER A 71 -0.48 17.73 12.58
CA SER A 71 0.62 17.94 13.53
C SER A 71 1.10 19.38 13.61
N ARG A 72 0.94 20.17 12.54
CA ARG A 72 1.29 21.60 12.50
C ARG A 72 0.26 22.50 13.15
N ILE A 73 -1.03 22.11 13.14
CA ILE A 73 -2.13 22.88 13.75
C ILE A 73 -2.25 22.59 15.25
N ALA A 74 -1.76 21.43 15.71
CA ALA A 74 -1.77 21.05 17.12
C ALA A 74 -0.66 21.73 17.98
N VAL A 75 -0.02 22.79 17.46
CA VAL A 75 1.04 23.58 18.12
C VAL A 75 0.53 24.98 18.44
#